data_AF-A0A2V9TMA6-F1
#
_entry.id   AF-A0A2V9TMA6-F1
#
_cell.length_a   1.000
_cell.length_b   1.000
_cell.length_c   1.000
_cell.angle_alpha   90.00
_cell.angle_beta   90.00
_cell.angle_gamma   90.00
#
_symmetry.space_group_name_H-M   'P 1'
#
loop_
_entity.id
_entity.type
_entity.pdbx_description
1 polymer ?
#
loop_
_entity_poly.entity_id
_entity_poly.type
_entity_poly.pdbx_seq_one_letter_code
_entity_poly.pdbx_strand_id
1 'polypeptide(L)'
;MLEFQWHWHTTKPLAPGQFWFAYNFSHDGIILQEQLQIGIPRNRPVKWKSSSLKPVLTEDSASRFFTWTSSHLEAKSTEEEKKDQEQTQYQAARGKLPAPEIQLSSFQSWEEVGGWYTSLQRERVKPKAEIRTKAAELTKGSADDAARLHAIYNYVSTQFRYIGIAFGIGRYQPHSAADVLNNQYGDCKDKHTLFASLLGAVGLKAYPALIASTHEIDVDVPSPAQFDHVISVVAQGDHFIWLDTTPEVAPFAYLSSGLRDKQALVMAEDKLPTLIMTPADPPLKPSQVFRIDAKLSDTGTLQGKIARSVQGDDNEVALGIAFRRVPLPKWKDLIQQISYLSGFAGDVSDVTAGSPEKIDEAFHFAYTYTRKDYPDWSDRRISSPLPPIMLPPVQEKDGKPSFPIWLGSPTDVHLESHVELPKGYSPELPKNVDLKEDFAEYHATYAIKDGMLLTQRAFLVKLREVPVSKYELYKKLQGRGERSQSLYRAVFRQVVANVLPGWNMELALQR
;
A
#
# COMPACT_ATOMS: atom_id res chain seq x y z
N MET A 1 -8.98 -41.55 2.52
CA MET A 1 -7.60 -41.24 2.95
C MET A 1 -6.75 -41.22 1.71
N LEU A 2 -6.15 -40.07 1.38
CA LEU A 2 -5.21 -39.94 0.27
C LEU A 2 -3.81 -40.07 0.87
N GLU A 3 -3.08 -41.10 0.50
CA GLU A 3 -1.67 -41.26 0.84
C GLU A 3 -0.83 -40.89 -0.38
N PHE A 4 0.16 -40.04 -0.20
CA PHE A 4 1.11 -39.68 -1.24
C PHE A 4 2.50 -39.50 -0.66
N GLN A 5 3.52 -39.80 -1.46
CA GLN A 5 4.90 -39.55 -1.13
C GLN A 5 5.58 -38.91 -2.35
N TRP A 6 6.33 -37.84 -2.11
CA TRP A 6 7.16 -37.20 -3.12
C TRP A 6 8.62 -37.20 -2.67
N HIS A 7 9.53 -37.19 -3.63
CA HIS A 7 10.96 -36.99 -3.38
C HIS A 7 11.51 -36.06 -4.45
N TRP A 8 12.23 -35.03 -4.02
CA TRP A 8 12.82 -34.01 -4.86
C TRP A 8 14.33 -34.03 -4.65
N HIS A 9 15.09 -34.14 -5.74
CA HIS A 9 16.55 -34.11 -5.68
C HIS A 9 17.08 -32.90 -6.47
N THR A 10 17.75 -31.99 -5.77
CA THR A 10 18.35 -30.79 -6.37
C THR A 10 19.85 -30.96 -6.48
N THR A 11 20.39 -31.00 -7.71
CA THR A 11 21.81 -31.24 -7.98
C THR A 11 22.61 -29.97 -8.32
N LYS A 12 21.93 -28.84 -8.52
CA LYS A 12 22.54 -27.55 -8.81
C LYS A 12 22.27 -26.58 -7.66
N PRO A 13 23.26 -26.28 -6.80
CA PRO A 13 23.05 -25.35 -5.70
C PRO A 13 22.88 -23.93 -6.22
N LEU A 14 22.01 -23.15 -5.58
CA LEU A 14 21.82 -21.72 -5.86
C LEU A 14 23.05 -20.90 -5.45
N ALA A 15 23.69 -21.30 -4.36
CA ALA A 15 24.94 -20.74 -3.87
C ALA A 15 25.91 -21.90 -3.61
N PRO A 16 26.97 -22.09 -4.41
CA PRO A 16 27.91 -23.19 -4.20
C PRO A 16 28.45 -23.22 -2.76
N GLY A 17 28.34 -24.38 -2.09
CA GLY A 17 28.77 -24.58 -0.71
C GLY A 17 27.83 -24.02 0.37
N GLN A 18 26.73 -23.36 -0.01
CA GLN A 18 25.77 -22.76 0.91
C GLN A 18 24.36 -23.35 0.69
N PHE A 19 23.56 -23.41 1.76
CA PHE A 19 22.16 -23.81 1.74
C PHE A 19 21.36 -23.08 2.83
N TRP A 20 20.05 -23.03 2.64
CA TRP A 20 19.12 -22.44 3.59
C TRP A 20 17.75 -23.09 3.43
N PHE A 21 16.93 -23.02 4.47
CA PHE A 21 15.60 -23.59 4.52
C PHE A 21 14.72 -22.78 5.48
N ALA A 22 13.42 -22.71 5.17
CA ALA A 22 12.42 -22.12 6.04
C ALA A 22 11.15 -22.98 6.00
N TYR A 23 10.44 -23.06 7.13
CA TYR A 23 9.24 -23.87 7.27
C TYR A 23 8.27 -23.27 8.28
N ASN A 24 6.97 -23.37 8.02
CA ASN A 24 5.89 -23.12 8.97
C ASN A 24 5.13 -24.42 9.14
N PHE A 25 4.81 -24.77 10.38
CA PHE A 25 3.92 -25.90 10.64
C PHE A 25 2.51 -25.52 10.25
N SER A 26 1.70 -26.52 9.92
CA SER A 26 0.28 -26.27 9.71
C SER A 26 -0.36 -25.94 11.06
N HIS A 27 -1.20 -24.91 11.06
CA HIS A 27 -2.02 -24.53 12.23
C HIS A 27 -3.51 -24.60 11.90
N ASP A 28 -3.85 -25.06 10.69
CA ASP A 28 -5.22 -25.17 10.21
C ASP A 28 -5.75 -26.58 10.45
N GLY A 29 -6.79 -26.68 11.30
CA GLY A 29 -7.48 -27.93 11.61
C GLY A 29 -6.72 -28.87 12.54
N ILE A 30 -7.29 -30.06 12.79
CA ILE A 30 -6.69 -31.06 13.69
C ILE A 30 -5.53 -31.78 12.98
N ILE A 31 -4.33 -31.66 13.55
CA ILE A 31 -3.11 -32.28 13.07
C ILE A 31 -2.64 -33.26 14.13
N LEU A 32 -2.80 -34.56 13.85
CA LEU A 32 -2.37 -35.61 14.78
C LEU A 32 -0.86 -35.59 15.00
N GLN A 33 -0.11 -35.42 13.90
CA GLN A 33 1.34 -35.30 13.92
C GLN A 33 1.83 -34.67 12.62
N GLU A 34 2.73 -33.72 12.74
CA GLU A 34 3.53 -33.19 11.66
C GLU A 34 5.00 -33.23 12.09
N GLN A 35 5.88 -33.72 11.22
CA GLN A 35 7.30 -33.84 11.51
C GLN A 35 8.13 -33.23 10.40
N LEU A 36 9.05 -32.35 10.80
CA LEU A 36 10.11 -31.83 9.93
C LEU A 36 11.44 -32.39 10.41
N GLN A 37 12.14 -33.12 9.55
CA GLN A 37 13.53 -33.51 9.79
C GLN A 37 14.44 -32.89 8.73
N ILE A 38 15.47 -32.17 9.19
CA ILE A 38 16.50 -31.58 8.33
C ILE A 38 17.84 -32.26 8.65
N GLY A 39 18.39 -32.99 7.68
CA GLY A 39 19.75 -33.54 7.73
C GLY A 39 20.75 -32.60 7.06
N ILE A 40 21.85 -32.28 7.74
CA ILE A 40 22.96 -31.47 7.21
C ILE A 40 24.29 -32.21 7.35
N PRO A 41 25.31 -31.89 6.52
CA PRO A 41 26.65 -32.45 6.70
C PRO A 41 27.20 -32.18 8.11
N ARG A 42 27.80 -33.18 8.73
CA ARG A 42 28.06 -33.17 10.18
C ARG A 42 28.81 -31.95 10.69
N ASN A 43 29.89 -31.58 9.99
CA ASN A 43 30.76 -30.48 10.41
C ASN A 43 30.37 -29.12 9.78
N ARG A 44 29.23 -29.03 9.09
CA ARG A 44 28.80 -27.78 8.46
C ARG A 44 28.18 -26.85 9.51
N PRO A 45 28.75 -25.65 9.77
CA PRO A 45 28.13 -24.67 10.65
C PRO A 45 26.83 -24.14 10.03
N VAL A 46 25.82 -23.98 10.86
CA VAL A 46 24.51 -23.42 10.48
C VAL A 46 24.01 -22.48 11.56
N LYS A 47 23.39 -21.38 11.15
CA LYS A 47 22.53 -20.54 11.97
C LYS A 47 21.10 -21.06 11.81
N TRP A 48 20.40 -21.26 12.90
CA TRP A 48 19.01 -21.69 12.85
C TRP A 48 18.23 -21.05 14.00
N LYS A 49 16.93 -20.91 13.80
CA LYS A 49 15.99 -20.45 14.82
C LYS A 49 14.69 -21.21 14.68
N SER A 50 14.04 -21.38 15.83
CA SER A 50 12.69 -21.92 15.93
C SER A 50 11.88 -20.99 16.84
N SER A 51 10.68 -20.61 16.41
CA SER A 51 9.81 -19.69 17.15
C SER A 51 9.41 -20.25 18.53
N SER A 52 8.96 -21.50 18.58
CA SER A 52 8.39 -22.14 19.78
C SER A 52 8.87 -23.57 20.02
N LEU A 53 9.20 -24.32 18.97
CA LEU A 53 9.55 -25.74 19.07
C LEU A 53 11.05 -25.98 19.25
N LYS A 54 11.45 -26.87 20.16
CA LYS A 54 12.86 -27.28 20.28
C LYS A 54 13.12 -28.53 19.44
N PRO A 55 14.16 -28.56 18.59
CA PRO A 55 14.49 -29.76 17.84
C PRO A 55 15.08 -30.83 18.76
N VAL A 56 14.83 -32.10 18.43
CA VAL A 56 15.68 -33.21 18.85
C VAL A 56 16.87 -33.27 17.89
N LEU A 57 18.07 -33.23 18.44
CA LEU A 57 19.31 -33.32 17.68
C LEU A 57 19.86 -34.73 17.74
N THR A 58 20.13 -35.33 16.59
CA THR A 58 20.84 -36.60 16.46
C THR A 58 21.98 -36.48 15.45
N GLU A 59 22.98 -37.33 15.55
CA GLU A 59 24.10 -37.36 14.62
C GLU A 59 24.46 -38.79 14.25
N ASP A 60 24.93 -38.98 13.03
CA ASP A 60 25.64 -40.18 12.60
C ASP A 60 27.07 -39.83 12.14
N SER A 61 27.74 -40.76 11.46
CA SER A 61 29.11 -40.51 10.98
C SER A 61 29.23 -39.38 9.94
N ALA A 62 28.16 -39.09 9.20
CA ALA A 62 28.14 -38.18 8.05
C ALA A 62 27.27 -36.93 8.27
N SER A 63 26.21 -37.01 9.08
CA SER A 63 25.16 -36.00 9.16
C SER A 63 24.77 -35.64 10.60
N ARG A 64 24.27 -34.41 10.76
CA ARG A 64 23.49 -33.97 11.92
C ARG A 64 22.04 -33.79 11.49
N PHE A 65 21.11 -34.27 12.29
CA PHE A 65 19.68 -34.17 12.04
C PHE A 65 19.02 -33.28 13.09
N PHE A 66 18.16 -32.39 12.61
CA PHE A 66 17.28 -31.57 13.41
C PHE A 66 15.86 -32.08 13.18
N THR A 67 15.22 -32.64 14.20
CA THR A 67 13.84 -33.12 14.11
C THR A 67 12.93 -32.27 14.99
N TRP A 68 11.97 -31.59 14.36
CA TRP A 68 10.86 -30.94 15.03
C TRP A 68 9.59 -31.75 14.81
N THR A 69 8.80 -31.87 15.87
CA THR A 69 7.48 -32.51 15.80
C THR A 69 6.47 -31.52 16.34
N SER A 70 5.39 -31.32 15.59
CA SER A 70 4.21 -30.54 16.00
C SER A 70 2.99 -31.44 16.00
N SER A 71 2.02 -31.11 16.85
CA SER A 71 0.70 -31.72 16.87
C SER A 71 -0.31 -30.67 17.32
N HIS A 72 -1.45 -30.62 16.66
CA HIS A 72 -2.59 -29.78 16.99
C HIS A 72 -3.82 -30.67 17.17
N LEU A 73 -4.02 -31.22 18.37
CA LEU A 73 -5.02 -32.27 18.62
C LEU A 73 -6.42 -31.74 18.89
N GLU A 74 -6.56 -30.44 19.11
CA GLU A 74 -7.81 -29.76 19.40
C GLU A 74 -7.99 -28.63 18.39
N ALA A 75 -9.22 -28.43 17.93
CA ALA A 75 -9.53 -27.23 17.17
C ALA A 75 -9.41 -26.01 18.10
N LYS A 76 -8.80 -24.92 17.61
CA LYS A 76 -8.82 -23.64 18.33
C LYS A 76 -10.25 -23.25 18.66
N SER A 77 -10.44 -22.63 19.82
CA SER A 77 -11.72 -22.01 20.12
C SER A 77 -12.00 -20.86 19.14
N THR A 78 -13.27 -20.55 18.90
CA THR A 78 -13.65 -19.42 18.04
C THR A 78 -13.03 -18.08 18.51
N GLU A 79 -12.78 -17.92 19.81
CA GLU A 79 -12.13 -16.72 20.36
C GLU A 79 -10.64 -16.64 20.00
N GLU A 80 -9.93 -17.77 20.07
CA GLU A 80 -8.51 -17.85 19.66
C GLU A 80 -8.34 -17.64 18.17
N GLU A 81 -9.20 -18.25 17.35
CA GLU A 81 -9.19 -18.05 15.89
C GLU A 81 -9.38 -16.58 15.51
N LYS A 82 -10.34 -15.90 16.16
CA LYS A 82 -10.56 -14.46 15.96
C LYS A 82 -9.33 -13.65 16.34
N LYS A 83 -8.70 -13.95 17.48
CA LYS A 83 -7.50 -13.23 17.93
C LYS A 83 -6.32 -13.42 16.99
N ASP A 84 -6.11 -14.63 16.46
CA ASP A 84 -5.08 -14.91 15.48
C ASP A 84 -5.32 -14.19 14.15
N GLN A 85 -6.59 -14.12 13.72
CA GLN A 85 -7.00 -13.35 12.55
C GLN A 85 -6.77 -11.85 12.76
N GLU A 86 -7.15 -11.29 13.92
CA GLU A 86 -6.88 -9.90 14.28
C GLU A 86 -5.38 -9.59 14.26
N GLN A 87 -4.57 -10.46 14.87
CA GLN A 87 -3.11 -10.32 14.87
C GLN A 87 -2.55 -10.34 13.45
N THR A 88 -2.98 -11.31 12.64
CA THR A 88 -2.53 -11.47 11.26
C THR A 88 -2.89 -10.24 10.42
N GLN A 89 -4.12 -9.74 10.54
CA GLN A 89 -4.55 -8.54 9.84
C GLN A 89 -3.78 -7.29 10.29
N TYR A 90 -3.59 -7.11 11.60
CA TYR A 90 -2.81 -6.00 12.15
C TYR A 90 -1.37 -6.02 11.65
N GLN A 91 -0.72 -7.19 11.66
CA GLN A 91 0.65 -7.31 11.18
C GLN A 91 0.76 -7.20 9.65
N ALA A 92 -0.16 -7.80 8.90
CA ALA A 92 -0.19 -7.68 7.44
C ALA A 92 -0.35 -6.22 6.99
N ALA A 93 -1.22 -5.44 7.65
CA ALA A 93 -1.43 -4.02 7.34
C ALA A 93 -0.17 -3.15 7.58
N ARG A 94 0.76 -3.64 8.41
CA ARG A 94 2.06 -3.01 8.69
C ARG A 94 3.19 -3.59 7.83
N GLY A 95 2.92 -4.63 7.05
CA GLY A 95 3.94 -5.47 6.40
C GLY A 95 4.83 -6.18 7.42
N LYS A 96 4.38 -6.41 8.65
CA LYS A 96 5.19 -7.01 9.73
C LYS A 96 4.69 -8.40 10.10
N LEU A 97 4.28 -9.19 9.10
CA LEU A 97 3.97 -10.61 9.33
C LEU A 97 5.16 -11.30 10.01
N PRO A 98 4.91 -12.30 10.86
CA PRO A 98 5.98 -13.02 11.54
C PRO A 98 6.90 -13.71 10.53
N ALA A 99 8.18 -13.78 10.87
CA ALA A 99 9.15 -14.59 10.15
C ALA A 99 8.76 -16.09 10.22
N PRO A 100 9.29 -16.94 9.32
CA PRO A 100 9.00 -18.37 9.35
C PRO A 100 9.34 -19.02 10.70
N GLU A 101 8.54 -19.99 11.12
CA GLU A 101 8.68 -20.65 12.41
C GLU A 101 10.02 -21.37 12.54
N ILE A 102 10.43 -22.09 11.50
CA ILE A 102 11.76 -22.69 11.39
C ILE A 102 12.53 -21.93 10.32
N GLN A 103 13.75 -21.52 10.67
CA GLN A 103 14.71 -20.95 9.74
C GLN A 103 16.06 -21.62 9.96
N LEU A 104 16.74 -21.96 8.86
CA LEU A 104 18.06 -22.55 8.89
C LEU A 104 18.89 -22.00 7.72
N SER A 105 20.13 -21.64 7.97
CA SER A 105 21.04 -21.12 6.96
C SER A 105 22.47 -21.53 7.27
N SER A 106 23.24 -21.90 6.25
CA SER A 106 24.68 -22.11 6.39
C SER A 106 25.50 -20.83 6.22
N PHE A 107 24.88 -19.71 5.82
CA PHE A 107 25.53 -18.40 5.84
C PHE A 107 25.74 -17.96 7.30
N GLN A 108 26.94 -17.48 7.62
CA GLN A 108 27.32 -17.12 8.99
C GLN A 108 27.14 -15.65 9.31
N SER A 109 27.06 -14.79 8.28
CA SER A 109 26.89 -13.34 8.43
C SER A 109 26.11 -12.74 7.26
N TRP A 110 25.57 -11.54 7.48
CA TRP A 110 24.96 -10.74 6.43
C TRP A 110 25.97 -10.30 5.36
N GLU A 111 27.26 -10.21 5.73
CA GLU A 111 28.36 -9.95 4.80
C GLU A 111 28.51 -11.08 3.77
N GLU A 112 28.40 -12.35 4.20
CA GLU A 112 28.45 -13.48 3.27
C GLU A 112 27.23 -13.51 2.33
N VAL A 113 26.03 -13.19 2.84
CA VAL A 113 24.80 -13.09 2.04
C VAL A 113 24.93 -11.98 1.00
N GLY A 114 25.34 -10.78 1.44
CA GLY A 114 25.54 -9.63 0.55
C GLY A 114 26.66 -9.88 -0.45
N GLY A 115 27.78 -10.45 -0.03
CA GLY A 115 28.89 -10.82 -0.91
C GLY A 115 28.49 -11.82 -1.98
N TRP A 116 27.69 -12.83 -1.63
CA TRP A 116 27.11 -13.76 -2.60
C TRP A 116 26.19 -13.03 -3.59
N TYR A 117 25.24 -12.22 -3.14
CA TYR A 117 24.36 -11.47 -4.05
C TYR A 117 25.15 -10.51 -4.97
N THR A 118 26.11 -9.76 -4.42
CA THR A 118 26.99 -8.88 -5.20
C THR A 118 27.73 -9.65 -6.28
N SER A 119 28.15 -10.90 -6.02
CA SER A 119 28.81 -11.74 -7.04
C SER A 119 27.88 -12.07 -8.23
N LEU A 120 26.57 -12.23 -7.98
CA LEU A 120 25.57 -12.47 -9.03
C LEU A 120 25.32 -11.23 -9.91
N GLN A 121 25.38 -10.04 -9.31
CA GLN A 121 25.07 -8.76 -9.96
C GLN A 121 26.28 -8.09 -10.63
N ARG A 122 27.51 -8.26 -10.11
CA ARG A 122 28.70 -7.46 -10.46
C ARG A 122 28.91 -7.24 -11.97
N GLU A 123 28.83 -8.31 -12.75
CA GLU A 123 29.02 -8.23 -14.21
C GLU A 123 27.79 -7.70 -14.96
N ARG A 124 26.60 -7.84 -14.35
CA ARG A 124 25.30 -7.49 -14.93
C ARG A 124 25.03 -5.98 -14.88
N VAL A 125 25.54 -5.28 -13.87
CA VAL A 125 25.36 -3.83 -13.69
C VAL A 125 26.35 -2.98 -14.49
N LYS A 126 27.36 -3.57 -15.13
CA LYS A 126 28.38 -2.80 -15.86
C LYS A 126 27.77 -1.99 -17.02
N PRO A 127 28.04 -0.68 -17.11
CA PRO A 127 27.50 0.17 -18.18
C PRO A 127 28.21 -0.12 -19.51
N LYS A 128 27.57 -0.97 -20.32
CA LYS A 128 27.95 -1.22 -21.72
C LYS A 128 27.68 0.02 -22.59
N ALA A 129 28.12 0.00 -23.85
CA ALA A 129 28.02 1.15 -24.76
C ALA A 129 26.59 1.71 -24.87
N GLU A 130 25.59 0.85 -25.05
CA GLU A 130 24.18 1.25 -25.12
C GLU A 130 23.66 1.92 -23.83
N ILE A 131 24.09 1.45 -22.66
CA ILE A 131 23.76 2.07 -21.37
C ILE A 131 24.36 3.48 -21.29
N ARG A 132 25.62 3.65 -21.70
CA ARG A 132 26.29 4.96 -21.69
C ARG A 132 25.62 5.95 -22.63
N THR A 133 25.26 5.50 -23.83
CA THR A 133 24.52 6.32 -24.80
C THR A 133 23.17 6.74 -24.23
N LYS A 134 22.41 5.80 -23.66
CA LYS A 134 21.11 6.12 -23.08
C LYS A 134 21.21 7.04 -21.87
N ALA A 135 22.18 6.82 -20.99
CA ALA A 135 22.38 7.69 -19.84
C ALA A 135 22.76 9.12 -20.25
N ALA A 136 23.62 9.28 -21.26
CA ALA A 136 23.97 10.60 -21.81
C ALA A 136 22.77 11.31 -22.47
N GLU A 137 21.89 10.56 -23.15
CA GLU A 137 20.63 11.07 -23.70
C GLU A 137 19.71 11.58 -22.59
N LEU A 138 19.45 10.76 -21.57
CA LEU A 138 18.53 11.06 -20.47
C LEU A 138 18.99 12.24 -19.61
N THR A 139 20.30 12.43 -19.48
CA THR A 139 20.91 13.48 -18.64
C THR A 139 21.35 14.72 -19.40
N LYS A 140 21.02 14.78 -20.70
CA LYS A 140 21.37 15.93 -21.55
C LYS A 140 20.67 17.20 -21.03
N GLY A 141 21.48 18.18 -20.61
CA GLY A 141 20.96 19.45 -20.09
C GLY A 141 20.58 19.43 -18.62
N SER A 142 20.77 18.32 -17.89
CA SER A 142 20.61 18.29 -16.43
C SER A 142 21.61 19.22 -15.74
N ALA A 143 21.11 20.08 -14.87
CA ALA A 143 21.90 21.10 -14.18
C ALA A 143 22.91 20.50 -13.19
N ASP A 144 22.51 19.47 -12.45
CA ASP A 144 23.28 18.86 -11.37
C ASP A 144 22.98 17.36 -11.24
N ASP A 145 23.62 16.72 -10.27
CA ASP A 145 23.50 15.28 -10.00
C ASP A 145 22.10 14.89 -9.53
N ALA A 146 21.39 15.78 -8.82
CA ALA A 146 20.01 15.55 -8.42
C ALA A 146 19.09 15.48 -9.65
N ALA A 147 19.24 16.41 -10.59
CA ALA A 147 18.50 16.41 -11.85
C ALA A 147 18.80 15.16 -12.70
N ARG A 148 20.05 14.68 -12.71
CA ARG A 148 20.43 13.43 -13.39
C ARG A 148 19.78 12.21 -12.75
N LEU A 149 19.81 12.15 -11.41
CA LEU A 149 19.18 11.09 -10.62
C LEU A 149 17.67 11.00 -10.87
N HIS A 150 16.97 12.13 -10.81
CA HIS A 150 15.53 12.21 -11.09
C HIS A 150 15.22 11.78 -12.53
N ALA A 151 15.95 12.28 -13.54
CA ALA A 151 15.71 11.92 -14.94
C ALA A 151 15.86 10.40 -15.19
N ILE A 152 16.91 9.79 -14.62
CA ILE A 152 17.15 8.35 -14.74
C ILE A 152 16.10 7.54 -13.95
N TYR A 153 15.71 7.99 -12.75
CA TYR A 153 14.65 7.35 -11.97
C TYR A 153 13.33 7.35 -12.74
N ASN A 154 12.91 8.51 -13.25
CA ASN A 154 11.67 8.65 -14.01
C ASN A 154 11.66 7.73 -15.24
N TYR A 155 12.78 7.65 -15.97
CA TYR A 155 12.91 6.76 -17.12
C TYR A 155 12.76 5.28 -16.72
N VAL A 156 13.53 4.79 -15.73
CA VAL A 156 13.50 3.38 -15.36
C VAL A 156 12.19 2.97 -14.69
N SER A 157 11.63 3.85 -13.85
CA SER A 157 10.33 3.63 -13.23
C SER A 157 9.26 3.45 -14.31
N THR A 158 9.10 4.45 -15.19
CA THR A 158 7.91 4.55 -16.06
C THR A 158 8.01 3.84 -17.41
N GLN A 159 9.20 3.53 -17.91
CA GLN A 159 9.37 2.98 -19.27
C GLN A 159 9.55 1.45 -19.32
N PHE A 160 9.60 0.77 -18.16
CA PHE A 160 9.89 -0.67 -18.08
C PHE A 160 8.78 -1.42 -17.36
N ARG A 161 8.24 -2.45 -18.02
CA ARG A 161 7.18 -3.31 -17.46
C ARG A 161 7.74 -4.29 -16.44
N TYR A 162 7.06 -4.43 -15.32
CA TYR A 162 7.39 -5.38 -14.28
C TYR A 162 6.90 -6.79 -14.66
N ILE A 163 7.82 -7.74 -14.76
CA ILE A 163 7.50 -9.16 -15.00
C ILE A 163 8.32 -10.03 -14.05
N GLY A 164 7.67 -10.54 -13.00
CA GLY A 164 8.28 -11.42 -12.01
C GLY A 164 8.58 -12.81 -12.56
N ILE A 165 9.85 -13.14 -12.77
CA ILE A 165 10.30 -14.48 -13.20
C ILE A 165 11.32 -15.01 -12.20
N ALA A 166 10.88 -15.92 -11.31
CA ALA A 166 11.68 -16.40 -10.19
C ALA A 166 12.00 -17.91 -10.30
N PHE A 167 12.72 -18.32 -11.34
CA PHE A 167 13.13 -19.72 -11.52
C PHE A 167 14.62 -19.94 -11.24
N GLY A 168 14.93 -20.92 -10.38
CA GLY A 168 16.30 -21.31 -10.05
C GLY A 168 17.14 -20.12 -9.60
N ILE A 169 18.34 -19.99 -10.16
CA ILE A 169 19.24 -18.86 -9.86
C ILE A 169 18.67 -17.51 -10.30
N GLY A 170 17.77 -17.50 -11.31
CA GLY A 170 17.06 -16.31 -11.76
C GLY A 170 16.13 -15.70 -10.70
N ARG A 171 15.87 -16.39 -9.59
CA ARG A 171 15.26 -15.78 -8.40
C ARG A 171 16.15 -14.68 -7.79
N TYR A 172 17.48 -14.81 -7.88
CA TYR A 172 18.44 -13.93 -7.22
C TYR A 172 19.34 -13.17 -8.20
N GLN A 173 19.73 -13.80 -9.33
CA GLN A 173 20.61 -13.20 -10.31
C GLN A 173 19.81 -12.37 -11.32
N PRO A 174 20.12 -11.07 -11.50
CA PRO A 174 19.47 -10.25 -12.52
C PRO A 174 20.00 -10.55 -13.93
N HIS A 175 19.21 -10.18 -14.93
CA HIS A 175 19.66 -10.01 -16.30
C HIS A 175 20.68 -8.87 -16.39
N SER A 176 21.44 -8.79 -17.50
CA SER A 176 22.36 -7.66 -17.66
C SER A 176 21.57 -6.38 -17.93
N ALA A 177 22.07 -5.22 -17.46
CA ALA A 177 21.42 -3.93 -17.68
C ALA A 177 21.11 -3.66 -19.16
N ALA A 178 22.02 -4.10 -20.05
CA ALA A 178 21.83 -4.08 -21.49
C ALA A 178 20.62 -4.91 -21.95
N ASP A 179 20.49 -6.15 -21.47
CA ASP A 179 19.33 -7.00 -21.80
C ASP A 179 18.03 -6.36 -21.31
N VAL A 180 18.02 -5.81 -20.09
CA VAL A 180 16.84 -5.12 -19.54
C VAL A 180 16.49 -3.89 -20.38
N LEU A 181 17.48 -3.07 -20.76
CA LEU A 181 17.30 -1.89 -21.62
C LEU A 181 16.66 -2.29 -22.96
N ASN A 182 17.17 -3.35 -23.60
CA ASN A 182 16.70 -3.80 -24.91
C ASN A 182 15.31 -4.46 -24.84
N ASN A 183 15.06 -5.24 -23.79
CA ASN A 183 13.81 -5.98 -23.63
C ASN A 183 12.65 -5.12 -23.13
N GLN A 184 12.93 -4.01 -22.44
CA GLN A 184 11.94 -3.10 -21.86
C GLN A 184 11.02 -3.74 -20.79
N TYR A 185 11.48 -4.83 -20.17
CA TYR A 185 10.83 -5.46 -19.02
C TYR A 185 11.85 -6.10 -18.08
N GLY A 186 11.44 -6.35 -16.85
CA GLY A 186 12.23 -7.07 -15.84
C GLY A 186 11.52 -7.07 -14.48
N ASP A 187 12.06 -7.80 -13.51
CA ASP A 187 11.57 -7.74 -12.11
C ASP A 187 12.41 -6.79 -11.23
N CYS A 188 12.27 -6.88 -9.91
CA CYS A 188 12.85 -5.91 -8.97
C CYS A 188 14.37 -5.77 -9.09
N LYS A 189 15.09 -6.88 -9.15
CA LYS A 189 16.55 -6.90 -9.32
C LYS A 189 16.98 -6.43 -10.72
N ASP A 190 16.18 -6.69 -11.75
CA ASP A 190 16.46 -6.24 -13.12
C ASP A 190 16.32 -4.73 -13.23
N LYS A 191 15.23 -4.17 -12.69
CA LYS A 191 15.00 -2.71 -12.67
C LYS A 191 16.03 -1.99 -11.82
N HIS A 192 16.41 -2.53 -10.66
CA HIS A 192 17.56 -2.03 -9.91
C HIS A 192 18.86 -2.07 -10.74
N THR A 193 19.14 -3.19 -11.41
CA THR A 193 20.37 -3.38 -12.19
C THR A 193 20.47 -2.38 -13.35
N LEU A 194 19.38 -2.14 -14.07
CA LEU A 194 19.32 -1.10 -15.10
C LEU A 194 19.53 0.31 -14.51
N PHE A 195 18.81 0.62 -13.42
CA PHE A 195 18.92 1.91 -12.75
C PHE A 195 20.34 2.22 -12.27
N ALA A 196 20.97 1.28 -11.56
CA ALA A 196 22.33 1.41 -11.09
C ALA A 196 23.35 1.52 -12.24
N SER A 197 23.14 0.80 -13.35
CA SER A 197 24.00 0.88 -14.52
C SER A 197 23.93 2.24 -15.23
N LEU A 198 22.73 2.78 -15.41
CA LEU A 198 22.51 4.11 -16.00
C LEU A 198 23.12 5.22 -15.13
N LEU A 199 22.94 5.16 -13.80
CA LEU A 199 23.57 6.08 -12.87
C LEU A 199 25.11 5.98 -12.92
N GLY A 200 25.64 4.76 -12.91
CA GLY A 200 27.08 4.51 -13.00
C GLY A 200 27.70 5.08 -14.27
N ALA A 201 26.96 5.12 -15.38
CA ALA A 201 27.42 5.71 -16.63
C ALA A 201 27.59 7.24 -16.57
N VAL A 202 26.94 7.93 -15.63
CA VAL A 202 27.02 9.39 -15.41
C VAL A 202 27.75 9.76 -14.11
N GLY A 203 28.47 8.80 -13.52
CA GLY A 203 29.28 9.04 -12.32
C GLY A 203 28.52 8.96 -10.99
N LEU A 204 27.25 8.56 -11.00
CA LEU A 204 26.43 8.37 -9.80
C LEU A 204 26.42 6.90 -9.39
N LYS A 205 26.36 6.63 -8.09
CA LYS A 205 26.31 5.26 -7.56
C LYS A 205 24.94 4.96 -6.97
N ALA A 206 24.36 3.83 -7.35
CA ALA A 206 23.24 3.22 -6.65
C ALA A 206 23.59 1.79 -6.25
N TYR A 207 23.15 1.41 -5.07
CA TYR A 207 23.44 0.12 -4.45
C TYR A 207 22.15 -0.68 -4.28
N PRO A 208 22.20 -2.02 -4.43
CA PRO A 208 21.05 -2.87 -4.15
C PRO A 208 20.77 -2.88 -2.65
N ALA A 209 19.48 -2.92 -2.31
CA ALA A 209 19.00 -3.21 -0.98
C ALA A 209 17.99 -4.38 -1.04
N LEU A 210 18.36 -5.51 -0.44
CA LEU A 210 17.47 -6.67 -0.31
C LEU A 210 16.53 -6.43 0.87
N ILE A 211 15.22 -6.60 0.67
CA ILE A 211 14.21 -6.28 1.68
C ILE A 211 13.04 -7.27 1.61
N ALA A 212 12.39 -7.49 2.76
CA ALA A 212 11.13 -8.21 2.87
C ALA A 212 9.95 -7.23 2.74
N SER A 213 9.05 -7.45 1.79
CA SER A 213 7.88 -6.61 1.54
C SER A 213 6.71 -6.92 2.49
N THR A 214 6.66 -8.12 3.05
CA THR A 214 5.47 -8.62 3.80
C THR A 214 5.73 -8.97 5.26
N HIS A 215 6.98 -9.19 5.65
CA HIS A 215 7.36 -9.66 6.98
C HIS A 215 8.56 -8.89 7.53
N GLU A 216 8.84 -9.06 8.83
CA GLU A 216 10.11 -8.66 9.45
C GLU A 216 11.15 -9.76 9.27
N ILE A 217 12.40 -9.35 9.03
CA ILE A 217 13.51 -10.30 8.97
C ILE A 217 14.00 -10.66 10.37
N ASP A 218 14.52 -11.87 10.52
CA ASP A 218 15.27 -12.33 11.66
C ASP A 218 16.76 -12.02 11.49
N VAL A 219 17.24 -11.01 12.23
CA VAL A 219 18.62 -10.52 12.15
C VAL A 219 19.67 -11.55 12.58
N ASP A 220 19.28 -12.56 13.36
CA ASP A 220 20.18 -13.58 13.89
C ASP A 220 20.42 -14.74 12.91
N VAL A 221 19.62 -14.82 11.83
CA VAL A 221 19.67 -15.90 10.83
C VAL A 221 19.97 -15.35 9.43
N PRO A 222 21.23 -15.00 9.11
CA PRO A 222 21.59 -14.51 7.79
C PRO A 222 21.16 -15.49 6.70
N SER A 223 20.19 -15.11 5.86
CA SER A 223 19.63 -16.00 4.86
C SER A 223 19.05 -15.22 3.68
N PRO A 224 19.38 -15.59 2.43
CA PRO A 224 18.76 -15.00 1.24
C PRO A 224 17.24 -15.18 1.17
N ALA A 225 16.70 -16.23 1.78
CA ALA A 225 15.25 -16.53 1.70
C ALA A 225 14.37 -15.55 2.46
N GLN A 226 14.96 -14.73 3.34
CA GLN A 226 14.24 -13.69 4.07
C GLN A 226 13.89 -12.46 3.21
N PHE A 227 14.42 -12.37 2.00
CA PHE A 227 14.16 -11.24 1.11
C PHE A 227 13.31 -11.69 -0.08
N ASP A 228 12.25 -10.93 -0.36
CA ASP A 228 11.35 -11.15 -1.49
C ASP A 228 11.38 -9.99 -2.50
N HIS A 229 12.11 -8.92 -2.19
CA HIS A 229 12.20 -7.71 -3.01
C HIS A 229 13.60 -7.09 -3.03
N VAL A 230 13.88 -6.32 -4.08
CA VAL A 230 15.13 -5.55 -4.24
C VAL A 230 14.79 -4.12 -4.63
N ILE A 231 15.27 -3.16 -3.85
CA ILE A 231 15.17 -1.72 -4.14
C ILE A 231 16.56 -1.11 -4.29
N SER A 232 16.61 0.17 -4.65
CA SER A 232 17.86 0.90 -4.87
C SER A 232 18.12 1.91 -3.76
N VAL A 233 19.39 2.10 -3.42
CA VAL A 233 19.84 3.11 -2.46
C VAL A 233 20.92 3.97 -3.09
N VAL A 234 20.76 5.29 -3.01
CA VAL A 234 21.76 6.27 -3.44
C VAL A 234 22.29 7.00 -2.22
N ALA A 235 23.60 7.06 -2.06
CA ALA A 235 24.23 7.82 -0.98
C ALA A 235 24.17 9.33 -1.30
N GLN A 236 23.74 10.14 -0.34
CA GLN A 236 23.74 11.60 -0.41
C GLN A 236 24.28 12.16 0.90
N GLY A 237 25.57 12.48 0.93
CA GLY A 237 26.28 12.83 2.17
C GLY A 237 26.22 11.68 3.17
N ASP A 238 25.75 11.95 4.39
CA ASP A 238 25.62 10.97 5.47
C ASP A 238 24.28 10.22 5.45
N HIS A 239 23.42 10.49 4.46
CA HIS A 239 22.09 9.90 4.34
C HIS A 239 21.95 9.05 3.09
N PHE A 240 20.91 8.21 3.10
CA PHE A 240 20.52 7.36 1.99
C PHE A 240 19.18 7.81 1.43
N ILE A 241 19.12 7.96 0.10
CA ILE A 241 17.87 8.08 -0.64
C ILE A 241 17.45 6.68 -1.06
N TRP A 242 16.27 6.26 -0.64
CA TRP A 242 15.70 4.95 -0.95
C TRP A 242 14.75 5.08 -2.13
N LEU A 243 14.92 4.24 -3.15
CA LEU A 243 14.24 4.36 -4.43
C LEU A 243 13.72 3.00 -4.89
N ASP A 244 12.43 2.93 -5.19
CA ASP A 244 11.80 1.74 -5.75
C ASP A 244 11.22 2.04 -7.15
N THR A 245 11.90 1.55 -8.19
CA THR A 245 11.46 1.71 -9.59
C THR A 245 10.42 0.66 -10.01
N THR A 246 10.08 -0.30 -9.14
CA THR A 246 9.22 -1.44 -9.48
C THR A 246 7.73 -1.13 -9.64
N PRO A 247 7.11 -0.15 -8.93
CA PRO A 247 5.69 0.12 -9.10
C PRO A 247 5.31 0.76 -10.44
N GLU A 248 6.31 1.18 -11.22
CA GLU A 248 6.19 1.84 -12.54
C GLU A 248 5.57 3.24 -12.57
N VAL A 249 4.87 3.62 -11.50
CA VAL A 249 4.16 4.90 -11.35
C VAL A 249 4.45 5.58 -10.01
N ALA A 250 5.44 5.06 -9.27
CA ALA A 250 5.76 5.55 -7.93
C ALA A 250 6.51 6.89 -7.99
N PRO A 251 6.08 7.92 -7.23
CA PRO A 251 6.83 9.16 -7.08
C PRO A 251 8.28 8.93 -6.63
N PHE A 252 9.14 9.91 -6.88
CA PHE A 252 10.53 9.84 -6.44
C PHE A 252 10.62 9.66 -4.91
N ALA A 253 11.51 8.75 -4.47
CA ALA A 253 11.70 8.38 -3.07
C ALA A 253 10.48 7.79 -2.34
N TYR A 254 9.39 7.48 -3.06
CA TYR A 254 8.29 6.72 -2.49
C TYR A 254 8.72 5.27 -2.22
N LEU A 255 8.41 4.79 -1.02
CA LEU A 255 8.40 3.37 -0.66
C LEU A 255 6.97 2.99 -0.31
N SER A 256 6.48 1.82 -0.69
CA SER A 256 5.17 1.34 -0.22
C SER A 256 5.19 1.11 1.29
N SER A 257 4.03 1.16 1.94
CA SER A 257 3.92 0.97 3.40
C SER A 257 4.64 -0.28 3.92
N GLY A 258 4.55 -1.41 3.19
CA GLY A 258 5.22 -2.66 3.53
C GLY A 258 6.76 -2.64 3.42
N LEU A 259 7.36 -1.58 2.87
CA LEU A 259 8.82 -1.39 2.76
C LEU A 259 9.36 -0.33 3.73
N ARG A 260 8.49 0.36 4.49
CA ARG A 260 8.86 1.42 5.43
C ARG A 260 9.13 0.86 6.83
N ASP A 261 10.00 1.51 7.59
CA ASP A 261 10.38 1.10 8.96
C ASP A 261 10.83 -0.37 9.02
N LYS A 262 11.69 -0.77 8.08
CA LYS A 262 12.18 -2.14 7.95
C LYS A 262 13.68 -2.21 7.72
N GLN A 263 14.28 -3.30 8.16
CA GLN A 263 15.67 -3.60 7.84
C GLN A 263 15.80 -4.12 6.41
N ALA A 264 16.73 -3.52 5.67
CA ALA A 264 17.16 -3.97 4.36
C ALA A 264 18.67 -4.24 4.38
N LEU A 265 19.12 -5.29 3.70
CA LEU A 265 20.54 -5.57 3.51
C LEU A 265 21.06 -4.71 2.35
N VAL A 266 21.88 -3.71 2.68
CA VAL A 266 22.46 -2.76 1.71
C VAL A 266 23.89 -3.18 1.35
N MET A 267 24.17 -3.35 0.06
CA MET A 267 25.51 -3.67 -0.45
C MET A 267 26.18 -2.42 -1.03
N ALA A 268 26.51 -1.46 -0.17
CA ALA A 268 27.25 -0.26 -0.57
C ALA A 268 28.71 -0.62 -0.87
N GLU A 269 29.20 -0.30 -2.07
CA GLU A 269 30.51 -0.75 -2.59
C GLU A 269 31.71 -0.41 -1.67
N ASP A 270 31.62 0.70 -0.94
CA ASP A 270 32.68 1.21 -0.07
C ASP A 270 32.53 0.73 1.40
N LYS A 271 31.58 -0.17 1.68
CA LYS A 271 31.28 -0.70 3.03
C LYS A 271 30.95 -2.20 2.97
N LEU A 272 31.05 -2.86 4.12
CA LEU A 272 30.57 -4.24 4.24
C LEU A 272 29.03 -4.28 4.11
N PRO A 273 28.44 -5.32 3.52
CA PRO A 273 26.98 -5.46 3.48
C PRO A 273 26.39 -5.36 4.88
N THR A 274 25.47 -4.41 5.07
CA THR A 274 24.96 -4.04 6.39
C THR A 274 23.44 -3.92 6.37
N LEU A 275 22.78 -4.32 7.47
CA LEU A 275 21.35 -4.09 7.67
C LEU A 275 21.10 -2.63 8.05
N ILE A 276 20.26 -1.95 7.28
CA ILE A 276 19.93 -0.53 7.47
C ILE A 276 18.42 -0.37 7.46
N MET A 277 17.89 0.45 8.38
CA MET A 277 16.47 0.77 8.45
C MET A 277 16.05 1.70 7.30
N THR A 278 14.97 1.34 6.61
CA THR A 278 14.28 2.23 5.68
C THR A 278 13.56 3.36 6.42
N PRO A 279 13.30 4.50 5.76
CA PRO A 279 12.51 5.58 6.33
C PRO A 279 11.13 5.07 6.76
N ALA A 280 10.67 5.53 7.93
CA ALA A 280 9.34 5.19 8.40
C ALA A 280 8.28 5.91 7.59
N ASP A 281 8.49 7.20 7.29
CA ASP A 281 7.51 8.10 6.66
C ASP A 281 7.74 8.25 5.15
N PRO A 282 6.66 8.49 4.37
CA PRO A 282 6.79 8.88 2.97
C PRO A 282 7.52 10.23 2.82
N PRO A 283 8.14 10.50 1.66
CA PRO A 283 8.90 11.74 1.43
C PRO A 283 8.02 12.98 1.41
N LEU A 284 6.73 12.82 1.10
CA LEU A 284 5.71 13.87 1.13
C LEU A 284 4.59 13.44 2.07
N LYS A 285 3.98 14.41 2.77
CA LYS A 285 2.79 14.14 3.57
C LYS A 285 1.65 13.72 2.63
N PRO A 286 1.07 12.52 2.82
CA PRO A 286 -0.11 12.08 2.10
C PRO A 286 -1.25 13.10 2.10
N SER A 287 -1.89 13.29 0.95
CA SER A 287 -3.12 14.06 0.86
C SER A 287 -4.09 13.52 -0.19
N GLN A 288 -5.38 13.74 0.06
CA GLN A 288 -6.45 13.46 -0.88
C GLN A 288 -7.42 14.64 -0.94
N VAL A 289 -7.76 15.05 -2.16
CA VAL A 289 -8.79 16.04 -2.43
C VAL A 289 -9.87 15.42 -3.32
N PHE A 290 -11.13 15.59 -2.93
CA PHE A 290 -12.29 15.27 -3.75
C PHE A 290 -13.18 16.51 -3.83
N ARG A 291 -13.64 16.84 -5.03
CA ARG A 291 -14.60 17.91 -5.25
C ARG A 291 -15.69 17.46 -6.21
N ILE A 292 -16.92 17.84 -5.91
CA ILE A 292 -18.04 17.77 -6.85
C ILE A 292 -18.76 19.11 -6.95
N ASP A 293 -18.89 19.61 -8.17
CA ASP A 293 -19.79 20.71 -8.52
C ASP A 293 -20.97 20.14 -9.32
N ALA A 294 -22.16 20.17 -8.73
CA ALA A 294 -23.35 19.50 -9.24
C ALA A 294 -24.59 20.39 -9.21
N LYS A 295 -25.58 19.99 -10.01
CA LYS A 295 -26.93 20.52 -10.02
C LYS A 295 -27.92 19.39 -9.79
N LEU A 296 -28.89 19.63 -8.91
CA LEU A 296 -30.02 18.74 -8.69
C LEU A 296 -31.26 19.32 -9.40
N SER A 297 -31.93 18.52 -10.22
CA SER A 297 -33.19 18.91 -10.87
C SER A 297 -34.40 18.72 -9.95
N ASP A 298 -35.52 19.40 -10.26
CA ASP A 298 -36.80 19.19 -9.56
C ASP A 298 -37.24 17.71 -9.59
N THR A 299 -36.90 17.00 -10.66
CA THR A 299 -37.19 15.58 -10.86
C THR A 299 -36.22 14.63 -10.14
N GLY A 300 -35.26 15.15 -9.36
CA GLY A 300 -34.33 14.34 -8.57
C GLY A 300 -33.17 13.76 -9.37
N THR A 301 -32.80 14.35 -10.50
CA THR A 301 -31.57 13.97 -11.22
C THR A 301 -30.42 14.85 -10.74
N LEU A 302 -29.39 14.25 -10.15
CA LEU A 302 -28.14 14.93 -9.83
C LEU A 302 -27.18 14.77 -11.00
N GLN A 303 -26.67 15.87 -11.54
CA GLN A 303 -25.62 15.88 -12.55
C GLN A 303 -24.51 16.82 -12.12
N GLY A 304 -23.25 16.38 -12.18
CA GLY A 304 -22.13 17.22 -11.78
C GLY A 304 -20.79 16.72 -12.28
N LYS A 305 -19.76 17.54 -12.09
CA LYS A 305 -18.38 17.20 -12.39
C LYS A 305 -17.67 16.84 -11.10
N ILE A 306 -17.13 15.63 -11.04
CA ILE A 306 -16.25 15.17 -9.96
C ILE A 306 -14.80 15.39 -10.40
N ALA A 307 -13.96 15.87 -9.48
CA ALA A 307 -12.51 15.91 -9.60
C ALA A 307 -11.88 15.32 -8.34
N ARG A 308 -10.87 14.47 -8.52
CA ARG A 308 -10.09 13.86 -7.44
C ARG A 308 -8.60 14.06 -7.70
N SER A 309 -7.85 14.34 -6.63
CA SER A 309 -6.39 14.36 -6.62
C SER A 309 -5.89 13.63 -5.38
N VAL A 310 -4.83 12.85 -5.53
CA VAL A 310 -4.18 12.09 -4.45
C VAL A 310 -2.67 12.25 -4.58
N GLN A 311 -1.96 12.26 -3.44
CA GLN A 311 -0.52 12.46 -3.41
C GLN A 311 0.12 11.76 -2.22
N GLY A 312 1.30 11.19 -2.43
CA GLY A 312 2.24 10.79 -1.37
C GLY A 312 1.91 9.49 -0.63
N ASP A 313 0.85 8.78 -1.03
CA ASP A 313 0.42 7.53 -0.39
C ASP A 313 0.32 6.35 -1.34
N ASP A 314 0.06 5.19 -0.75
CA ASP A 314 -0.12 3.93 -1.47
C ASP A 314 -1.36 3.95 -2.38
N ASN A 315 -2.31 4.86 -2.14
CA ASN A 315 -3.52 5.04 -2.94
C ASN A 315 -3.24 5.84 -4.22
N GLU A 316 -2.34 6.83 -4.21
CA GLU A 316 -1.78 7.43 -5.43
C GLU A 316 -1.18 6.37 -6.35
N VAL A 317 -0.29 5.54 -5.81
CA VAL A 317 0.39 4.49 -6.60
C VAL A 317 -0.60 3.42 -7.06
N ALA A 318 -1.55 2.99 -6.22
CA ALA A 318 -2.56 2.02 -6.61
C ALA A 318 -3.46 2.51 -7.76
N LEU A 319 -3.87 3.79 -7.72
CA LEU A 319 -4.63 4.40 -8.82
C LEU A 319 -3.78 4.53 -10.08
N GLY A 320 -2.54 5.01 -9.96
CA GLY A 320 -1.62 5.08 -11.09
C GLY A 320 -1.45 3.71 -11.77
N ILE A 321 -1.27 2.64 -10.99
CA ILE A 321 -1.17 1.26 -11.51
C ILE A 321 -2.46 0.86 -12.23
N ALA A 322 -3.63 1.16 -11.66
CA ALA A 322 -4.90 0.83 -12.29
C ALA A 322 -5.07 1.53 -13.64
N PHE A 323 -4.81 2.84 -13.71
CA PHE A 323 -4.92 3.61 -14.96
C PHE A 323 -3.85 3.22 -16.01
N ARG A 324 -2.66 2.83 -15.56
CA ARG A 324 -1.60 2.34 -16.44
C ARG A 324 -1.90 0.97 -17.04
N ARG A 325 -2.52 0.07 -16.27
CA ARG A 325 -2.88 -1.29 -16.72
C ARG A 325 -4.10 -1.31 -17.64
N VAL A 326 -5.04 -0.40 -17.42
CA VAL A 326 -6.27 -0.33 -18.22
C VAL A 326 -6.05 0.56 -19.45
N PRO A 327 -6.26 0.06 -20.69
CA PRO A 327 -6.15 0.89 -21.89
C PRO A 327 -7.09 2.10 -21.85
N LEU A 328 -6.64 3.24 -22.40
CA LEU A 328 -7.38 4.51 -22.37
C LEU A 328 -8.86 4.42 -22.81
N PRO A 329 -9.25 3.66 -23.86
CA PRO A 329 -10.66 3.49 -24.23
C PRO A 329 -11.54 2.82 -23.15
N LYS A 330 -10.92 2.16 -22.16
CA LYS A 330 -11.56 1.46 -21.04
C LYS A 330 -11.52 2.25 -19.73
N TRP A 331 -10.98 3.47 -19.74
CA TRP A 331 -10.97 4.31 -18.53
C TRP A 331 -12.36 4.67 -18.02
N LYS A 332 -13.37 4.76 -18.89
CA LYS A 332 -14.77 4.92 -18.45
C LYS A 332 -15.21 3.76 -17.55
N ASP A 333 -14.93 2.52 -17.96
CA ASP A 333 -15.30 1.32 -17.20
C ASP A 333 -14.54 1.27 -15.86
N LEU A 334 -13.25 1.61 -15.87
CA LEU A 334 -12.44 1.72 -14.65
C LEU A 334 -13.00 2.78 -13.68
N ILE A 335 -13.27 3.99 -14.15
CA ILE A 335 -13.80 5.05 -13.30
C ILE A 335 -15.22 4.71 -12.82
N GLN A 336 -16.03 4.03 -13.63
CA GLN A 336 -17.33 3.53 -13.18
C GLN A 336 -17.18 2.59 -11.97
N GLN A 337 -16.20 1.69 -11.99
CA GLN A 337 -15.90 0.80 -10.85
C GLN A 337 -15.36 1.58 -9.64
N ILE A 338 -14.44 2.53 -9.85
CA ILE A 338 -13.90 3.39 -8.77
C ILE A 338 -15.03 4.22 -8.13
N SER A 339 -15.94 4.76 -8.95
CA SER A 339 -17.12 5.51 -8.51
C SER A 339 -18.01 4.64 -7.61
N TYR A 340 -18.28 3.40 -8.02
CA TYR A 340 -19.03 2.43 -7.20
C TYR A 340 -18.32 2.06 -5.89
N LEU A 341 -17.02 1.79 -5.94
CA LEU A 341 -16.21 1.53 -4.74
C LEU A 341 -16.16 2.73 -3.80
N SER A 342 -16.34 3.94 -4.34
CA SER A 342 -16.42 5.19 -3.59
C SER A 342 -17.84 5.50 -3.07
N GLY A 343 -18.76 4.53 -3.13
CA GLY A 343 -20.12 4.66 -2.58
C GLY A 343 -21.12 5.37 -3.48
N PHE A 344 -20.77 5.69 -4.73
CA PHE A 344 -21.70 6.25 -5.69
C PHE A 344 -22.47 5.16 -6.43
N ALA A 345 -23.64 5.50 -6.98
CA ALA A 345 -24.47 4.54 -7.73
C ALA A 345 -24.94 5.07 -9.10
N GLY A 346 -24.33 6.16 -9.60
CA GLY A 346 -24.72 6.81 -10.85
C GLY A 346 -23.79 6.45 -12.02
N ASP A 347 -24.13 6.95 -13.19
CA ASP A 347 -23.37 6.75 -14.42
C ASP A 347 -22.23 7.77 -14.54
N VAL A 348 -21.11 7.31 -15.10
CA VAL A 348 -19.91 8.10 -15.38
C VAL A 348 -19.81 8.44 -16.87
N SER A 349 -19.45 9.67 -17.21
CA SER A 349 -19.05 10.10 -18.57
C SER A 349 -17.89 11.10 -18.53
N ASP A 350 -17.40 11.51 -19.70
CA ASP A 350 -16.40 12.58 -19.87
C ASP A 350 -15.15 12.42 -18.99
N VAL A 351 -14.62 11.20 -18.98
CA VAL A 351 -13.46 10.83 -18.17
C VAL A 351 -12.19 11.51 -18.67
N THR A 352 -11.47 12.11 -17.74
CA THR A 352 -10.12 12.68 -17.93
C THR A 352 -9.23 12.27 -16.76
N ALA A 353 -7.96 11.98 -17.02
CA ALA A 353 -6.99 11.67 -15.98
C ALA A 353 -5.59 12.16 -16.38
N GLY A 354 -4.76 12.46 -15.38
CA GLY A 354 -3.33 12.66 -15.57
C GLY A 354 -2.67 11.39 -16.11
N SER A 355 -1.54 11.55 -16.79
CA SER A 355 -0.75 10.40 -17.25
C SER A 355 -0.14 9.70 -16.03
N PRO A 356 -0.34 8.38 -15.85
CA PRO A 356 0.27 7.62 -14.75
C PRO A 356 1.80 7.65 -14.73
N GLU A 357 2.43 8.00 -15.85
CA GLU A 357 3.87 8.15 -16.00
C GLU A 357 4.40 9.50 -15.48
N LYS A 358 3.51 10.47 -15.18
CA LYS A 358 3.90 11.75 -14.59
C LYS A 358 3.95 11.64 -13.07
N ILE A 359 5.07 11.11 -12.57
CA ILE A 359 5.27 10.76 -11.15
C ILE A 359 5.80 11.90 -10.28
N ASP A 360 6.01 13.10 -10.86
CA ASP A 360 6.48 14.29 -10.14
C ASP A 360 5.32 15.24 -9.74
N GLU A 361 4.09 14.90 -10.12
CA GLU A 361 2.87 15.65 -9.78
C GLU A 361 1.83 14.70 -9.15
N ALA A 362 0.90 15.26 -8.38
CA ALA A 362 -0.17 14.47 -7.77
C ALA A 362 -1.03 13.79 -8.84
N PHE A 363 -1.29 12.49 -8.69
CA PHE A 363 -2.21 11.79 -9.58
C PHE A 363 -3.63 12.34 -9.45
N HIS A 364 -4.28 12.62 -10.58
CA HIS A 364 -5.59 13.27 -10.60
C HIS A 364 -6.47 12.76 -11.74
N PHE A 365 -7.78 12.77 -11.53
CA PHE A 365 -8.76 12.45 -12.55
C PHE A 365 -10.09 13.19 -12.30
N ALA A 366 -10.85 13.39 -13.36
CA ALA A 366 -12.15 14.03 -13.32
C ALA A 366 -13.13 13.36 -14.28
N TYR A 367 -14.41 13.42 -13.94
CA TYR A 367 -15.48 12.82 -14.73
C TYR A 367 -16.82 13.50 -14.47
N THR A 368 -17.72 13.43 -15.45
CA THR A 368 -19.13 13.76 -15.25
C THR A 368 -19.83 12.61 -14.56
N TYR A 369 -20.59 12.92 -13.53
CA TYR A 369 -21.42 11.99 -12.78
C TYR A 369 -22.89 12.33 -12.98
N THR A 370 -23.71 11.34 -13.32
CA THR A 370 -25.16 11.49 -13.44
C THR A 370 -25.86 10.43 -12.62
N ARG A 371 -26.72 10.84 -11.69
CA ARG A 371 -27.57 9.94 -10.91
C ARG A 371 -29.02 10.37 -11.04
N LYS A 372 -29.80 9.54 -11.73
CA LYS A 372 -31.26 9.58 -11.68
C LYS A 372 -31.73 9.07 -10.32
N ASP A 373 -32.93 9.51 -9.92
CA ASP A 373 -33.55 9.11 -8.66
C ASP A 373 -32.56 9.26 -7.49
N TYR A 374 -32.05 10.49 -7.32
CA TYR A 374 -31.09 10.79 -6.28
C TYR A 374 -31.69 10.39 -4.91
N PRO A 375 -30.94 9.67 -4.05
CA PRO A 375 -31.51 8.99 -2.90
C PRO A 375 -32.36 9.88 -2.00
N ASP A 376 -33.54 9.37 -1.64
CA ASP A 376 -34.56 9.99 -0.78
C ASP A 376 -35.11 11.36 -1.25
N TRP A 377 -34.86 11.77 -2.50
CA TRP A 377 -35.40 13.03 -3.04
C TRP A 377 -36.93 13.04 -3.10
N SER A 378 -37.56 11.92 -3.43
CA SER A 378 -39.02 11.76 -3.42
C SER A 378 -39.64 12.03 -2.04
N ASP A 379 -38.88 11.72 -0.98
CA ASP A 379 -39.26 11.95 0.41
C ASP A 379 -38.86 13.35 0.90
N ARG A 380 -38.49 14.23 -0.04
CA ARG A 380 -37.95 15.57 0.22
C ARG A 380 -36.73 15.52 1.14
N ARG A 381 -35.82 14.59 0.88
CA ARG A 381 -34.54 14.50 1.58
C ARG A 381 -33.37 14.56 0.59
N ILE A 382 -32.24 15.09 1.04
CA ILE A 382 -31.01 15.14 0.25
C ILE A 382 -29.81 14.79 1.11
N SER A 383 -28.92 13.94 0.59
CA SER A 383 -27.58 13.70 1.14
C SER A 383 -26.53 14.45 0.32
N SER A 384 -25.36 14.73 0.91
CA SER A 384 -24.27 15.35 0.16
C SER A 384 -23.56 14.30 -0.71
N PRO A 385 -23.32 14.53 -2.01
CA PRO A 385 -22.66 13.59 -2.91
C PRO A 385 -21.13 13.52 -2.68
N LEU A 386 -20.73 13.12 -1.47
CA LEU A 386 -19.34 12.93 -1.08
C LEU A 386 -19.04 11.45 -0.85
N PRO A 387 -17.84 10.97 -1.20
CA PRO A 387 -17.44 9.61 -0.86
C PRO A 387 -17.35 9.44 0.67
N PRO A 388 -17.50 8.20 1.17
CA PRO A 388 -17.22 7.93 2.56
C PRO A 388 -15.73 8.07 2.86
N ILE A 389 -15.39 8.47 4.09
CA ILE A 389 -14.01 8.38 4.57
C ILE A 389 -13.82 6.95 5.05
N MET A 390 -12.97 6.20 4.35
CA MET A 390 -12.68 4.81 4.65
C MET A 390 -11.77 4.73 5.89
N LEU A 391 -12.31 4.18 6.97
CA LEU A 391 -11.59 3.89 8.20
C LEU A 391 -11.64 2.38 8.48
N PRO A 392 -10.64 1.82 9.19
CA PRO A 392 -10.72 0.45 9.68
C PRO A 392 -12.07 0.20 10.39
N PRO A 393 -12.79 -0.88 10.06
CA PRO A 393 -14.12 -1.12 10.62
C PRO A 393 -14.06 -1.37 12.12
N VAL A 394 -15.04 -0.85 12.87
CA VAL A 394 -15.32 -1.24 14.25
C VAL A 394 -16.17 -2.50 14.23
N GLN A 395 -15.66 -3.58 14.82
CA GLN A 395 -16.44 -4.80 15.02
C GLN A 395 -17.35 -4.63 16.23
N GLU A 396 -18.64 -4.36 16.01
CA GLU A 396 -19.58 -4.07 17.11
C GLU A 396 -19.88 -5.29 18.01
N LYS A 397 -19.71 -6.51 17.49
CA LYS A 397 -20.12 -7.76 18.16
C LYS A 397 -19.05 -8.41 19.02
N ASP A 398 -17.79 -8.01 18.86
CA ASP A 398 -16.63 -8.77 19.37
C ASP A 398 -15.90 -8.07 20.54
N GLY A 399 -16.47 -6.98 21.06
CA GLY A 399 -15.87 -6.23 22.16
C GLY A 399 -14.68 -5.35 21.71
N LYS A 400 -13.75 -5.09 22.62
CA LYS A 400 -12.54 -4.30 22.31
C LYS A 400 -11.53 -5.18 21.56
N PRO A 401 -10.84 -4.66 20.53
CA PRO A 401 -9.86 -5.43 19.76
C PRO A 401 -8.67 -5.81 20.64
N SER A 402 -8.04 -6.94 20.33
CA SER A 402 -6.84 -7.40 21.04
C SER A 402 -5.59 -6.60 20.67
N PHE A 403 -5.60 -5.93 19.52
CA PHE A 403 -4.47 -5.19 18.96
C PHE A 403 -4.86 -3.73 18.62
N PRO A 404 -3.88 -2.80 18.55
CA PRO A 404 -4.13 -1.44 18.10
C PRO A 404 -4.78 -1.39 16.70
N ILE A 405 -5.53 -0.33 16.42
CA ILE A 405 -6.11 -0.11 15.10
C ILE A 405 -5.09 0.62 14.24
N TRP A 406 -4.69 0.03 13.12
CA TRP A 406 -3.76 0.63 12.17
C TRP A 406 -4.48 1.59 11.22
N LEU A 407 -4.14 2.89 11.28
CA LEU A 407 -4.67 3.96 10.43
C LEU A 407 -3.80 4.22 9.18
N GLY A 408 -2.60 3.65 9.12
CA GLY A 408 -1.65 3.89 8.03
C GLY A 408 -0.80 5.14 8.24
N SER A 409 -0.31 5.76 7.17
CA SER A 409 0.51 6.98 7.29
C SER A 409 -0.37 8.19 7.67
N PRO A 410 0.14 9.14 8.45
CA PRO A 410 -0.54 10.41 8.68
C PRO A 410 -0.93 11.05 7.33
N THR A 411 -2.21 11.40 7.18
CA THR A 411 -2.79 11.83 5.90
C THR A 411 -3.81 12.93 6.11
N ASP A 412 -4.00 13.74 5.08
CA ASP A 412 -4.97 14.83 5.05
C ASP A 412 -6.00 14.63 3.94
N VAL A 413 -7.27 14.50 4.30
CA VAL A 413 -8.36 14.23 3.35
C VAL A 413 -9.34 15.40 3.37
N HIS A 414 -9.53 16.03 2.21
CA HIS A 414 -10.47 17.13 1.99
C HIS A 414 -11.53 16.74 0.96
N LEU A 415 -12.80 16.82 1.35
CA LEU A 415 -13.94 16.48 0.51
C LEU A 415 -14.90 17.67 0.42
N GLU A 416 -15.17 18.15 -0.79
CA GLU A 416 -16.00 19.32 -1.05
C GLU A 416 -17.15 18.99 -1.99
N SER A 417 -18.34 19.48 -1.66
CA SER A 417 -19.53 19.33 -2.48
C SER A 417 -20.29 20.64 -2.57
N HIS A 418 -20.56 21.03 -3.81
CA HIS A 418 -21.36 22.18 -4.19
C HIS A 418 -22.55 21.67 -5.01
N VAL A 419 -23.76 21.79 -4.46
CA VAL A 419 -24.98 21.33 -5.14
C VAL A 419 -25.92 22.52 -5.35
N GLU A 420 -26.08 22.97 -6.58
CA GLU A 420 -27.16 23.90 -6.96
C GLU A 420 -28.50 23.18 -6.79
N LEU A 421 -29.34 23.72 -5.91
CA LEU A 421 -30.66 23.17 -5.64
C LEU A 421 -31.69 23.75 -6.62
N PRO A 422 -32.80 23.04 -6.87
CA PRO A 422 -33.88 23.59 -7.66
C PRO A 422 -34.47 24.85 -7.02
N LYS A 423 -34.99 25.76 -7.85
CA LYS A 423 -35.52 27.05 -7.37
C LYS A 423 -36.64 26.84 -6.35
N GLY A 424 -36.56 27.59 -5.25
CA GLY A 424 -37.55 27.53 -4.18
C GLY A 424 -37.39 26.33 -3.25
N TYR A 425 -36.28 25.60 -3.29
CA TYR A 425 -35.96 24.56 -2.31
C TYR A 425 -34.84 25.02 -1.37
N SER A 426 -34.95 24.66 -0.09
CA SER A 426 -33.91 24.88 0.92
C SER A 426 -33.87 23.72 1.91
N PRO A 427 -32.72 23.07 2.12
CA PRO A 427 -32.58 22.01 3.12
C PRO A 427 -32.47 22.58 4.53
N GLU A 428 -32.93 21.82 5.51
CA GLU A 428 -32.54 21.99 6.90
C GLU A 428 -31.08 21.53 7.07
N LEU A 429 -30.24 22.41 7.60
CA LEU A 429 -28.82 22.11 7.77
C LEU A 429 -28.56 21.40 9.10
N PRO A 430 -27.79 20.30 9.10
CA PRO A 430 -27.34 19.70 10.34
C PRO A 430 -26.32 20.62 11.04
N LYS A 431 -26.08 20.35 12.33
CA LYS A 431 -25.00 21.03 13.06
C LYS A 431 -23.65 20.66 12.47
N ASN A 432 -22.75 21.64 12.40
CA ASN A 432 -21.34 21.38 12.09
C ASN A 432 -20.75 20.39 13.09
N VAL A 433 -19.81 19.58 12.62
CA VAL A 433 -19.09 18.60 13.43
C VAL A 433 -17.65 19.06 13.55
N ASP A 434 -17.16 19.15 14.78
CA ASP A 434 -15.75 19.37 15.12
C ASP A 434 -15.36 18.30 16.15
N LEU A 435 -14.55 17.33 15.72
CA LEU A 435 -14.05 16.24 16.55
C LEU A 435 -12.54 16.24 16.51
N LYS A 436 -11.93 16.35 17.69
CA LYS A 436 -10.49 16.36 17.86
C LYS A 436 -10.09 15.33 18.88
N GLU A 437 -9.31 14.36 18.45
CA GLU A 437 -8.66 13.35 19.29
C GLU A 437 -7.16 13.40 19.00
N ASP A 438 -6.30 12.91 19.90
CA ASP A 438 -4.84 12.96 19.67
C ASP A 438 -4.39 12.20 18.42
N PHE A 439 -5.14 11.18 18.00
CA PHE A 439 -4.79 10.32 16.86
C PHE A 439 -5.40 10.76 15.53
N ALA A 440 -6.54 11.46 15.54
CA ALA A 440 -7.22 11.93 14.33
C ALA A 440 -8.19 13.08 14.61
N GLU A 441 -8.55 13.81 13.56
CA GLU A 441 -9.57 14.86 13.60
C GLU A 441 -10.58 14.69 12.48
N TYR A 442 -11.84 15.04 12.74
CA TYR A 442 -12.91 15.07 11.75
C TYR A 442 -13.69 16.36 11.86
N HIS A 443 -13.77 17.07 10.74
CA HIS A 443 -14.47 18.34 10.61
C HIS A 443 -15.52 18.22 9.51
N ALA A 444 -16.73 18.70 9.76
CA ALA A 444 -17.77 18.81 8.74
C ALA A 444 -18.53 20.12 8.87
N THR A 445 -18.61 20.86 7.77
CA THR A 445 -19.32 22.13 7.70
C THR A 445 -20.40 22.10 6.61
N TYR A 446 -21.46 22.84 6.89
CA TYR A 446 -22.67 22.84 6.09
C TYR A 446 -23.19 24.27 5.95
N ALA A 447 -23.43 24.72 4.72
CA ALA A 447 -23.95 26.06 4.47
C ALA A 447 -24.88 26.08 3.25
N ILE A 448 -25.78 27.06 3.21
CA ILE A 448 -26.52 27.42 2.00
C ILE A 448 -26.10 28.83 1.63
N LYS A 449 -25.65 29.01 0.39
CA LYS A 449 -25.29 30.32 -0.15
C LYS A 449 -25.75 30.38 -1.61
N ASP A 450 -26.48 31.43 -1.97
CA ASP A 450 -26.92 31.70 -3.35
C ASP A 450 -27.64 30.50 -4.02
N GLY A 451 -28.48 29.79 -3.25
CA GLY A 451 -29.22 28.60 -3.74
C GLY A 451 -28.40 27.31 -3.84
N MET A 452 -27.15 27.33 -3.36
CA MET A 452 -26.23 26.21 -3.38
C MET A 452 -26.07 25.60 -1.99
N LEU A 453 -26.22 24.28 -1.89
CA LEU A 453 -25.83 23.52 -0.71
C LEU A 453 -24.32 23.28 -0.76
N LEU A 454 -23.60 23.88 0.18
CA LEU A 454 -22.16 23.71 0.38
C LEU A 454 -21.91 22.71 1.51
N THR A 455 -21.09 21.71 1.25
CA THR A 455 -20.63 20.75 2.26
C THR A 455 -19.13 20.56 2.14
N GLN A 456 -18.41 20.75 3.24
CA GLN A 456 -17.00 20.39 3.34
C GLN A 456 -16.82 19.36 4.45
N ARG A 457 -15.98 18.37 4.20
CA ARG A 457 -15.52 17.41 5.20
C ARG A 457 -13.99 17.35 5.14
N ALA A 458 -13.34 17.45 6.30
CA ALA A 458 -11.91 17.24 6.43
C ALA A 458 -11.64 16.12 7.43
N PHE A 459 -10.68 15.25 7.11
CA PHE A 459 -10.23 14.19 8.00
C PHE A 459 -8.71 14.15 8.04
N LEU A 460 -8.16 14.35 9.23
CA LEU A 460 -6.73 14.39 9.48
C LEU A 460 -6.33 13.19 10.34
N VAL A 461 -5.48 12.32 9.79
CA VAL A 461 -4.81 11.26 10.57
C VAL A 461 -3.51 11.84 11.10
N LYS A 462 -3.34 11.83 12.44
CA LYS A 462 -2.16 12.37 13.14
C LYS A 462 -1.20 11.29 13.58
N LEU A 463 -1.72 10.12 13.95
CA LEU A 463 -0.95 8.97 14.39
C LEU A 463 -1.24 7.75 13.50
N ARG A 464 -0.25 6.86 13.38
CA ARG A 464 -0.37 5.65 12.55
C ARG A 464 -1.29 4.60 13.14
N GLU A 465 -1.49 4.65 14.43
CA GLU A 465 -2.32 3.68 15.14
C GLU A 465 -3.10 4.32 16.27
N VAL A 466 -4.23 3.70 16.58
CA VAL A 466 -5.01 3.98 17.78
C VAL A 466 -4.73 2.89 18.80
N PRO A 467 -4.15 3.23 19.97
CA PRO A 467 -3.98 2.27 21.07
C PRO A 467 -5.33 1.68 21.49
N VAL A 468 -5.34 0.40 21.90
CA VAL A 468 -6.55 -0.30 22.40
C VAL A 468 -7.26 0.48 23.52
N SER A 469 -6.49 1.18 24.37
CA SER A 469 -7.03 2.04 25.44
C SER A 469 -7.89 3.20 24.93
N LYS A 470 -7.71 3.64 23.68
CA LYS A 470 -8.47 4.71 23.01
C LYS A 470 -9.56 4.18 22.07
N TYR A 471 -9.85 2.87 22.07
CA TYR A 471 -10.84 2.26 21.20
C TYR A 471 -12.23 2.91 21.28
N GLU A 472 -12.71 3.24 22.47
CA GLU A 472 -14.03 3.89 22.63
C GLU A 472 -14.08 5.30 21.99
N LEU A 473 -12.96 6.03 22.04
CA LEU A 473 -12.83 7.34 21.38
C LEU A 473 -12.84 7.17 19.87
N TYR A 474 -12.12 6.17 19.35
CA TYR A 474 -12.15 5.83 17.92
C TYR A 474 -13.56 5.44 17.46
N LYS A 475 -14.24 4.56 18.17
CA LYS A 475 -15.62 4.15 17.88
C LYS A 475 -16.58 5.35 17.88
N LYS A 476 -16.44 6.26 18.84
CA LYS A 476 -17.24 7.49 18.89
C LYS A 476 -16.96 8.41 17.70
N LEU A 477 -15.68 8.57 17.34
CA LEU A 477 -15.24 9.39 16.21
C LEU A 477 -15.73 8.81 14.88
N GLN A 478 -15.53 7.50 14.64
CA GLN A 478 -16.03 6.80 13.45
C GLN A 478 -17.55 6.88 13.38
N GLY A 479 -18.28 6.51 14.44
CA GLY A 479 -19.74 6.55 14.42
C GLY A 479 -20.34 7.96 14.28
N ARG A 480 -19.65 9.02 14.74
CA ARG A 480 -20.06 10.41 14.44
C ARG A 480 -19.73 10.80 12.99
N GLY A 481 -18.57 10.39 12.48
CA GLY A 481 -18.18 10.57 11.08
C GLY A 481 -19.15 9.88 10.12
N GLU A 482 -19.47 8.61 10.35
CA GLU A 482 -20.42 7.82 9.55
C GLU A 482 -21.83 8.42 9.56
N ARG A 483 -22.35 8.78 10.74
CA ARG A 483 -23.64 9.48 10.82
C ARG A 483 -23.61 10.76 10.01
N SER A 484 -22.57 11.58 10.15
CA SER A 484 -22.38 12.80 9.37
C SER A 484 -22.32 12.53 7.86
N GLN A 485 -21.75 11.38 7.46
CA GLN A 485 -21.69 10.92 6.08
C GLN A 485 -23.06 10.54 5.51
N SER A 486 -23.89 9.86 6.30
CA SER A 486 -25.22 9.37 5.94
C SER A 486 -26.37 10.32 6.27
N LEU A 487 -26.10 11.55 6.70
CA LEU A 487 -27.13 12.53 7.07
C LEU A 487 -27.93 12.96 5.84
N TYR A 488 -29.18 12.49 5.79
CA TYR A 488 -30.22 13.05 4.94
C TYR A 488 -30.78 14.33 5.54
N ARG A 489 -31.00 15.34 4.71
CA ARG A 489 -31.52 16.65 5.10
C ARG A 489 -32.91 16.83 4.56
N ALA A 490 -33.88 17.14 5.43
CA ALA A 490 -35.21 17.51 4.98
C ALA A 490 -35.13 18.76 4.09
N VAL A 491 -35.87 18.78 2.99
CA VAL A 491 -35.87 19.86 2.00
C VAL A 491 -37.27 20.46 1.93
N PHE A 492 -37.35 21.75 2.17
CA PHE A 492 -38.62 22.46 2.18
C PHE A 492 -38.75 23.34 0.95
N ARG A 493 -39.94 23.34 0.36
CA ARG A 493 -40.29 24.31 -0.67
C ARG A 493 -40.54 25.63 0.03
N GLN A 494 -39.67 26.62 -0.18
CA GLN A 494 -39.90 27.99 0.23
C GLN A 494 -41.15 28.49 -0.50
N VAL A 495 -42.24 28.64 0.24
CA VAL A 495 -43.40 29.38 -0.24
C VAL A 495 -42.94 30.83 -0.34
N VAL A 496 -42.89 31.37 -1.56
CA VAL A 496 -42.76 32.81 -1.75
C VAL A 496 -44.01 33.41 -1.15
N ALA A 497 -43.93 33.86 0.09
CA ALA A 497 -44.91 34.76 0.66
C ALA A 497 -44.79 36.06 -0.11
N ASN A 498 -45.53 36.17 -1.22
CA ASN A 498 -45.89 37.47 -1.74
C ASN A 498 -46.59 38.21 -0.60
N VAL A 499 -45.96 39.32 -0.20
CA VAL A 499 -46.43 40.25 0.82
C VAL A 499 -47.90 40.58 0.57
N LEU A 500 -48.77 40.04 1.43
CA LEU A 500 -50.08 40.59 1.74
C LEU A 500 -50.17 40.69 3.27
N PRO A 501 -50.46 41.87 3.83
CA PRO A 501 -50.39 42.09 5.26
C PRO A 501 -51.61 41.47 5.95
N GLY A 502 -51.32 40.58 6.89
CA GLY A 502 -52.30 39.96 7.76
C GLY A 502 -52.70 38.58 7.27
N TRP A 503 -52.45 37.56 8.10
CA TRP A 503 -53.49 36.69 8.65
C TRP A 503 -52.82 35.72 9.65
N ASN A 504 -53.50 35.53 10.78
CA ASN A 504 -53.00 34.93 12.02
C ASN A 504 -52.55 33.47 11.88
N MET A 505 -51.50 33.15 12.64
CA MET A 505 -50.98 31.80 12.84
C MET A 505 -51.66 31.19 14.07
N GLU A 506 -52.57 30.25 13.87
CA GLU A 506 -53.08 29.37 14.91
C GLU A 506 -53.25 27.95 14.34
N LEU A 507 -52.81 26.96 15.13
CA LEU A 507 -53.02 25.50 15.00
C LEU A 507 -52.16 24.75 13.94
N ALA A 508 -51.62 23.56 14.17
CA ALA A 508 -51.55 22.69 15.36
C ALA A 508 -50.53 21.56 15.10
N LEU A 509 -50.02 21.03 16.21
CA LEU A 509 -49.37 19.72 16.35
C LEU A 509 -50.31 18.56 15.90
N GLN A 510 -49.68 17.40 15.62
CA GLN A 510 -50.21 16.03 15.47
C GLN A 510 -50.54 15.55 14.04
N ARG A 511 -49.65 14.76 13.44
CA ARG A 511 -49.68 13.27 13.46
C ARG A 511 -48.39 12.69 12.93
#